data_AF-A0A7C1HWN9-F1
#
_entry.id   AF-A0A7C1HWN9-F1
#
_cell.length_a   1.000
_cell.length_b   1.000
_cell.length_c   1.000
_cell.angle_alpha   90.00
_cell.angle_beta   90.00
_cell.angle_gamma   90.00
#
_symmetry.space_group_name_H-M   'P 1'
#
loop_
_entity.id
_entity.type
_entity.pdbx_description
1 polymer ?
#
loop_
_entity_poly.entity_id
_entity_poly.type
_entity_poly.pdbx_seq_one_letter_code
_entity_poly.pdbx_strand_id
1 'polypeptide(L)'
;MRFATMTMTILLAIVLLITGCSKDEQKPAETAQTADGEINVVITNAVIDSFIRVFPEVQEVVEVHRSELEQHSSGSPVDEVKTNEIMEEIEAEMAEQGLNQDWFFAVYQKIITAGMYMNSVRQAESLQPENIQMRIDQMEDLLQSGEVPPEQRAEFQNQLAQLTATKQQVIEAKAQLQELKANIDDPATPEEEKPQMQMMIQQLEQVFNPGAQLPEGITQSELEVLNANMQRIIATLEQYSPQQPPSMPQPTASS
;
A
#
# COMPACT_ATOMS: atom_id res chain seq x y z
N MET A 1 17.78 -9.19 -5.61
CA MET A 1 17.52 -7.75 -5.42
C MET A 1 16.23 -7.40 -6.17
N ARG A 2 15.08 -7.43 -5.47
CA ARG A 2 13.74 -7.11 -6.01
C ARG A 2 13.09 -6.00 -5.18
N PHE A 3 13.86 -4.96 -4.87
CA PHE A 3 13.44 -3.81 -4.06
C PHE A 3 13.50 -2.48 -4.81
N ALA A 4 13.87 -2.48 -6.10
CA ALA A 4 14.18 -1.24 -6.83
C ALA A 4 13.02 -0.69 -7.69
N THR A 5 11.91 -1.41 -7.84
CA THR A 5 10.84 -1.02 -8.78
C THR A 5 9.51 -0.70 -8.11
N MET A 6 9.34 -1.07 -6.84
CA MET A 6 8.14 -0.72 -6.06
C MET A 6 8.16 0.75 -5.60
N THR A 7 9.31 1.42 -5.71
CA THR A 7 9.50 2.84 -5.42
C THR A 7 8.96 3.76 -6.51
N MET A 8 8.83 3.32 -7.76
CA MET A 8 8.48 4.22 -8.88
C MET A 8 6.97 4.45 -9.03
N THR A 9 6.13 3.46 -8.69
CA THR A 9 4.66 3.63 -8.62
C THR A 9 4.24 4.46 -7.41
N ILE A 10 5.01 4.37 -6.33
CA ILE A 10 4.85 5.20 -5.13
C ILE A 10 5.30 6.64 -5.41
N LEU A 11 6.31 6.86 -6.27
CA LEU A 11 6.76 8.20 -6.66
C LEU A 11 5.70 8.99 -7.44
N LEU A 12 4.92 8.35 -8.33
CA LEU A 12 3.81 9.03 -9.01
C LEU A 12 2.65 9.37 -8.03
N ALA A 13 2.44 8.56 -6.99
CA ALA A 13 1.47 8.86 -5.94
C ALA A 13 1.97 9.90 -4.91
N ILE A 14 3.29 10.06 -4.74
CA ILE A 14 3.91 11.04 -3.82
C ILE A 14 4.08 12.41 -4.47
N VAL A 15 4.35 12.48 -5.78
CA VAL A 15 4.47 13.76 -6.50
C VAL A 15 3.12 14.49 -6.61
N LEU A 16 2.00 13.76 -6.57
CA LEU A 16 0.64 14.32 -6.59
C LEU A 16 0.13 14.81 -5.22
N LEU A 17 0.91 14.66 -4.14
CA LEU A 17 0.52 15.04 -2.78
C LEU A 17 1.03 16.43 -2.35
N ILE A 18 1.64 17.22 -3.24
CA ILE A 18 2.27 18.49 -2.88
C ILE A 18 1.82 19.63 -3.81
N THR A 19 0.56 20.07 -3.69
CA THR A 19 0.16 21.47 -3.90
C THR A 19 -1.27 21.68 -3.40
N GLY A 20 -1.44 22.68 -2.52
CA GLY A 20 -2.72 23.04 -1.93
C GLY A 20 -3.28 24.35 -2.45
N CYS A 21 -4.61 24.45 -2.31
CA CYS A 21 -5.48 25.64 -2.25
C CYS A 21 -5.78 26.42 -3.56
N SER A 22 -6.99 26.25 -4.14
CA SER A 22 -8.17 27.11 -3.88
C SER A 22 -9.31 27.01 -4.95
N LYS A 23 -10.55 26.89 -4.44
CA LYS A 23 -11.85 27.51 -4.84
C LYS A 23 -12.74 26.95 -5.99
N ASP A 24 -13.91 26.43 -5.54
CA ASP A 24 -15.31 26.43 -6.07
C ASP A 24 -15.54 26.41 -7.60
N GLU A 25 -16.39 25.59 -8.23
CA GLU A 25 -17.73 25.04 -7.93
C GLU A 25 -18.03 23.96 -9.02
N GLN A 26 -18.46 22.71 -8.76
CA GLN A 26 -19.87 22.24 -8.70
C GLN A 26 -19.96 20.72 -8.42
N LYS A 27 -21.02 20.31 -7.69
CA LYS A 27 -21.34 18.98 -7.12
C LYS A 27 -21.77 17.91 -8.15
N PRO A 28 -21.48 16.60 -7.93
CA PRO A 28 -22.42 15.77 -7.16
C PRO A 28 -21.81 14.70 -6.22
N ALA A 29 -22.69 14.19 -5.33
CA ALA A 29 -22.54 13.16 -4.29
C ALA A 29 -21.73 13.55 -3.03
N GLU A 30 -22.47 13.98 -1.98
CA GLU A 30 -22.05 14.12 -0.56
C GLU A 30 -20.57 14.45 -0.29
N THR A 31 -20.07 15.52 -0.90
CA THR A 31 -18.86 16.18 -0.44
C THR A 31 -19.22 17.16 0.68
N ALA A 32 -18.77 16.87 1.89
CA ALA A 32 -18.75 17.84 2.98
C ALA A 32 -17.37 18.51 2.95
N GLN A 33 -17.32 19.81 2.64
CA GLN A 33 -16.10 20.59 2.83
C GLN A 33 -15.92 20.82 4.34
N THR A 34 -14.75 20.47 4.89
CA THR A 34 -14.37 20.92 6.23
C THR A 34 -14.07 22.42 6.19
N ALA A 35 -14.04 23.08 7.36
CA ALA A 35 -13.77 24.52 7.46
C ALA A 35 -12.40 24.93 6.87
N ASP A 36 -11.53 23.95 6.60
CA ASP A 36 -10.17 24.12 6.09
C ASP A 36 -10.06 23.86 4.56
N GLY A 37 -11.18 23.58 3.87
CA GLY A 37 -11.20 23.38 2.41
C GLY A 37 -10.92 21.96 1.95
N GLU A 38 -10.84 20.99 2.86
CA GLU A 38 -10.60 19.58 2.54
C GLU A 38 -11.89 18.91 2.05
N ILE A 39 -11.83 18.24 0.89
CA ILE A 39 -12.97 17.46 0.38
C ILE A 39 -13.09 16.18 1.21
N ASN A 40 -14.03 16.13 2.14
CA ASN A 40 -14.35 14.90 2.85
C ASN A 40 -15.31 14.04 2.00
N VAL A 41 -14.74 13.13 1.22
CA VAL A 41 -15.52 12.13 0.45
C VAL A 41 -15.80 10.91 1.33
N VAL A 42 -17.08 10.58 1.50
CA VAL A 42 -17.48 9.34 2.16
C VAL A 42 -17.54 8.20 1.13
N ILE A 43 -16.79 7.12 1.39
CA ILE A 43 -16.78 5.98 0.47
C ILE A 43 -18.08 5.18 0.55
N THR A 44 -18.80 5.13 -0.56
CA THR A 44 -20.02 4.33 -0.78
C THR A 44 -19.89 3.52 -2.06
N ASN A 45 -20.77 2.54 -2.28
CA ASN A 45 -20.78 1.77 -3.55
C ASN A 45 -20.91 2.69 -4.78
N ALA A 46 -21.75 3.75 -4.70
CA ALA A 46 -21.93 4.70 -5.79
C ALA A 46 -20.66 5.52 -6.08
N VAL A 47 -19.90 5.87 -5.05
CA VAL A 47 -18.60 6.55 -5.20
C VAL A 47 -17.59 5.60 -5.87
N ILE A 48 -17.55 4.33 -5.47
CA ILE A 48 -16.66 3.34 -6.09
C ILE A 48 -17.05 3.08 -7.55
N ASP A 49 -18.34 2.95 -7.86
CA ASP A 49 -18.82 2.78 -9.23
C ASP A 49 -18.45 4.00 -10.10
N SER A 50 -18.56 5.21 -9.52
CA SER A 50 -18.15 6.44 -10.21
C SER A 50 -16.64 6.48 -10.43
N PHE A 51 -15.85 6.08 -9.43
CA PHE A 51 -14.39 6.04 -9.53
C PHE A 51 -13.95 5.06 -10.61
N ILE A 52 -14.49 3.84 -10.62
CA ILE A 52 -14.16 2.81 -11.63
C ILE A 52 -14.48 3.30 -13.04
N ARG A 53 -15.57 4.03 -13.22
CA ARG A 53 -15.97 4.59 -14.52
C ARG A 53 -15.06 5.74 -14.96
N VAL A 54 -14.68 6.62 -14.04
CA VAL A 54 -13.88 7.83 -14.32
C VAL A 54 -12.38 7.51 -14.44
N PHE A 55 -11.90 6.47 -13.77
CA PHE A 55 -10.47 6.13 -13.72
C PHE A 55 -9.81 6.00 -15.11
N PRO A 56 -10.40 5.30 -16.10
CA PRO A 56 -9.85 5.25 -17.46
C PRO A 56 -9.69 6.62 -18.13
N GLU A 57 -10.64 7.53 -17.93
CA GLU A 57 -10.63 8.88 -18.53
C GLU A 57 -9.49 9.70 -17.92
N VAL A 58 -9.31 9.62 -16.59
CA VAL A 58 -8.18 10.26 -15.91
C VAL A 58 -6.85 9.66 -16.35
N GLN A 59 -6.77 8.34 -16.51
CA GLN A 59 -5.55 7.68 -16.99
C GLN A 59 -5.19 8.11 -18.41
N GLU A 60 -6.17 8.31 -19.29
CA GLU A 60 -5.93 8.79 -20.66
C GLU A 60 -5.28 10.17 -20.66
N VAL A 61 -5.78 11.10 -19.84
CA VAL A 61 -5.17 12.44 -19.67
C VAL A 61 -3.73 12.34 -19.16
N VAL A 62 -3.50 11.57 -18.09
CA VAL A 62 -2.15 11.43 -17.52
C VAL A 62 -1.19 10.73 -18.49
N GLU A 63 -1.67 9.79 -19.30
CA GLU A 63 -0.83 9.03 -20.24
C GLU A 63 -0.26 9.90 -21.35
N VAL A 64 -1.01 10.91 -21.83
CA VAL A 64 -0.53 11.87 -22.83
C VAL A 64 0.74 12.57 -22.37
N HIS A 65 0.80 12.88 -21.07
CA HIS A 65 1.89 13.61 -20.42
C HIS A 65 2.98 12.70 -19.80
N ARG A 66 2.79 11.37 -19.83
CA ARG A 66 3.70 10.42 -19.16
C ARG A 66 5.16 10.60 -19.57
N SER A 67 5.42 10.71 -20.87
CA SER A 67 6.80 10.82 -21.36
C SER A 67 7.50 12.10 -20.88
N GLU A 68 6.76 13.18 -20.66
CA GLU A 68 7.31 14.45 -20.18
C GLU A 68 7.54 14.38 -18.67
N LEU A 69 6.60 13.81 -17.93
CA LEU A 69 6.76 13.51 -16.51
C LEU A 69 7.98 12.63 -16.23
N GLU A 70 8.22 11.59 -17.05
CA GLU A 70 9.39 10.71 -16.92
C GLU A 70 10.71 11.43 -17.22
N GLN A 71 10.72 12.38 -18.16
CA GLN A 71 11.91 13.17 -18.48
C GLN A 71 12.30 14.12 -17.34
N HIS A 72 11.33 14.56 -16.55
CA HIS A 72 11.50 15.48 -15.42
C HIS A 72 11.44 14.79 -14.05
N SER A 73 11.64 13.47 -13.97
CA SER A 73 11.58 12.73 -12.70
C SER A 73 12.87 12.84 -11.86
N SER A 74 13.81 13.72 -12.22
CA SER A 74 15.16 13.80 -11.65
C SER A 74 15.22 14.46 -10.27
N GLY A 75 14.15 15.13 -9.83
CA GLY A 75 14.10 15.84 -8.54
C GLY A 75 15.04 17.04 -8.45
N SER A 76 15.46 17.61 -9.59
CA SER A 76 16.16 18.90 -9.60
C SER A 76 15.15 20.04 -9.45
N PRO A 77 15.52 21.21 -8.90
CA PRO A 77 14.58 22.34 -8.80
C PRO A 77 13.99 22.79 -10.15
N VAL A 78 14.71 22.58 -11.25
CA VAL A 78 14.21 22.88 -12.61
C VAL A 78 13.17 21.85 -13.03
N ASP A 79 13.43 20.58 -12.74
CA ASP A 79 12.51 19.50 -13.04
C ASP A 79 11.26 19.55 -12.15
N GLU A 80 11.35 20.03 -10.92
CA GLU A 80 10.20 20.30 -10.05
C GLU A 80 9.28 21.36 -10.66
N VAL A 81 9.84 22.47 -11.15
CA VAL A 81 9.05 23.50 -11.84
C VAL A 81 8.39 22.93 -13.10
N LYS A 82 9.12 22.13 -13.89
CA LYS A 82 8.57 21.48 -15.09
C LYS A 82 7.49 20.46 -14.79
N THR A 83 7.68 19.67 -13.74
CA THR A 83 6.67 18.73 -13.27
C THR A 83 5.40 19.48 -12.86
N ASN A 84 5.53 20.60 -12.15
CA ASN A 84 4.38 21.42 -11.77
C ASN A 84 3.65 22.02 -12.98
N GLU A 85 4.37 22.53 -13.98
CA GLU A 85 3.77 23.03 -15.24
C GLU A 85 2.96 21.92 -15.94
N ILE A 86 3.52 20.71 -16.07
CA ILE A 86 2.83 19.56 -16.67
C ILE A 86 1.60 19.17 -15.84
N MET A 87 1.69 19.26 -14.51
CA MET A 87 0.55 18.97 -13.64
C MET A 87 -0.59 19.99 -13.78
N GLU A 88 -0.27 21.28 -13.96
CA GLU A 88 -1.26 22.32 -14.25
C GLU A 88 -1.95 22.07 -15.61
N GLU A 89 -1.22 21.56 -16.61
CA GLU A 89 -1.78 21.17 -17.91
C GLU A 89 -2.73 19.97 -17.78
N ILE A 90 -2.33 18.93 -17.03
CA ILE A 90 -3.18 17.78 -16.71
C ILE A 90 -4.47 18.25 -16.01
N GLU A 91 -4.36 19.16 -15.04
CA GLU A 91 -5.51 19.71 -14.33
C GLU A 91 -6.46 20.45 -15.27
N ALA A 92 -5.93 21.28 -16.16
CA ALA A 92 -6.72 21.98 -17.16
C ALA A 92 -7.44 21.00 -18.10
N GLU A 93 -6.76 19.97 -18.60
CA GLU A 93 -7.35 18.95 -19.47
C GLU A 93 -8.42 18.14 -18.75
N MET A 94 -8.20 17.77 -17.48
CA MET A 94 -9.21 17.12 -16.65
C MET A 94 -10.45 18.01 -16.52
N ALA A 95 -10.27 19.31 -16.23
CA ALA A 95 -11.37 20.25 -16.12
C ALA A 95 -12.14 20.42 -17.45
N GLU A 96 -11.45 20.48 -18.59
CA GLU A 96 -12.06 20.53 -19.92
C GLU A 96 -12.93 19.30 -20.23
N GLN A 97 -12.52 18.13 -19.73
CA GLN A 97 -13.28 16.89 -19.84
C GLN A 97 -14.39 16.75 -18.78
N GLY A 98 -14.54 17.74 -17.89
CA GLY A 98 -15.51 17.70 -16.80
C GLY A 98 -15.14 16.72 -15.68
N LEU A 99 -13.87 16.33 -15.59
CA LEU A 99 -13.35 15.46 -14.55
C LEU A 99 -13.03 16.28 -13.29
N ASN A 100 -13.59 15.85 -12.15
CA ASN A 100 -13.31 16.50 -10.87
C ASN A 100 -12.03 15.90 -10.26
N GLN A 101 -10.93 16.63 -10.43
CA GLN A 101 -9.60 16.24 -9.95
C GLN A 101 -9.57 16.04 -8.42
N ASP A 102 -10.04 17.00 -7.65
CA ASP A 102 -9.98 16.94 -6.19
C ASP A 102 -10.79 15.76 -5.64
N TRP A 103 -11.98 15.53 -6.18
CA TRP A 103 -12.80 14.36 -5.82
C TRP A 103 -12.10 13.05 -6.21
N PHE A 104 -11.53 12.98 -7.42
CA PHE A 104 -10.86 11.79 -7.90
C PHE A 104 -9.68 11.43 -7.00
N PHE A 105 -8.82 12.41 -6.69
CA PHE A 105 -7.66 12.19 -5.82
C PHE A 105 -8.05 11.87 -4.38
N ALA A 106 -9.06 12.53 -3.82
CA ALA A 106 -9.56 12.20 -2.49
C ALA A 106 -10.05 10.74 -2.40
N VAL A 107 -10.79 10.26 -3.41
CA VAL A 107 -11.24 8.87 -3.47
C VAL A 107 -10.06 7.92 -3.68
N TYR A 108 -9.17 8.23 -4.61
CA TYR A 108 -7.98 7.43 -4.90
C TYR A 108 -7.10 7.25 -3.66
N GLN A 109 -6.83 8.33 -2.93
CA GLN A 109 -6.03 8.29 -1.70
C GLN A 109 -6.67 7.42 -0.61
N LYS A 110 -8.00 7.48 -0.45
CA LYS A 110 -8.72 6.60 0.49
C LYS A 110 -8.62 5.13 0.06
N ILE A 111 -8.76 4.84 -1.24
CA ILE A 111 -8.61 3.49 -1.78
C ILE A 111 -7.21 2.93 -1.49
N ILE A 112 -6.15 3.69 -1.79
CA ILE A 112 -4.76 3.26 -1.58
C ILE A 112 -4.47 3.08 -0.08
N THR A 113 -4.87 4.04 0.76
CA THR A 113 -4.68 3.98 2.21
C THR A 113 -5.40 2.76 2.81
N ALA A 114 -6.66 2.52 2.43
CA ALA A 114 -7.40 1.33 2.86
C ALA A 114 -6.76 0.04 2.36
N GLY A 115 -6.32 0.00 1.10
CA GLY A 115 -5.65 -1.14 0.49
C GLY A 115 -4.37 -1.52 1.23
N MET A 116 -3.53 -0.53 1.56
CA MET A 116 -2.32 -0.73 2.37
C MET A 116 -2.65 -1.24 3.76
N TYR A 117 -3.66 -0.66 4.42
CA TYR A 117 -4.12 -1.10 5.74
C TYR A 117 -4.66 -2.54 5.72
N MET A 118 -5.53 -2.89 4.79
CA MET A 118 -6.04 -4.26 4.67
C MET A 118 -4.92 -5.25 4.39
N ASN A 119 -3.95 -4.86 3.56
CA ASN A 119 -2.79 -5.70 3.27
C ASN A 119 -1.88 -5.87 4.50
N SER A 120 -1.66 -4.83 5.30
CA SER A 120 -0.87 -4.94 6.53
C SER A 120 -1.56 -5.82 7.57
N VAL A 121 -2.89 -5.67 7.74
CA VAL A 121 -3.70 -6.55 8.60
C VAL A 121 -3.61 -8.01 8.16
N ARG A 122 -3.82 -8.31 6.87
CA ARG A 122 -3.69 -9.68 6.34
C ARG A 122 -2.27 -10.24 6.50
N GLN A 123 -1.23 -9.41 6.34
CA GLN A 123 0.15 -9.83 6.58
C GLN A 123 0.38 -10.17 8.05
N ALA A 124 -0.09 -9.33 8.98
CA ALA A 124 0.01 -9.59 10.41
C ALA A 124 -0.76 -10.85 10.83
N GLU A 125 -1.94 -11.09 10.27
CA GLU A 125 -2.69 -12.34 10.41
C GLU A 125 -1.87 -13.53 9.87
N SER A 126 -1.25 -13.38 8.71
CA SER A 126 -0.42 -14.44 8.12
C SER A 126 0.81 -14.77 8.96
N LEU A 127 1.31 -13.81 9.76
CA LEU A 127 2.43 -13.97 10.67
C LEU A 127 2.03 -14.57 12.02
N GLN A 128 0.74 -14.80 12.30
CA GLN A 128 0.36 -15.47 13.54
C GLN A 128 0.97 -16.89 13.60
N PRO A 129 1.59 -17.31 14.73
CA PRO A 129 2.27 -18.60 14.84
C PRO A 129 1.40 -19.80 14.44
N GLU A 130 0.10 -19.75 14.72
CA GLU A 130 -0.90 -20.74 14.32
C GLU A 130 -1.09 -20.81 12.80
N ASN A 131 -1.08 -19.67 12.11
CA ASN A 131 -1.21 -19.60 10.65
C ASN A 131 0.10 -20.02 9.96
N ILE A 132 1.25 -19.69 10.54
CA ILE A 132 2.54 -20.22 10.06
C ILE A 132 2.57 -21.75 10.26
N GLN A 133 2.11 -22.25 11.41
CA GLN A 133 2.05 -23.70 11.66
C GLN A 133 1.14 -24.41 10.65
N MET A 134 -0.03 -23.86 10.37
CA MET A 134 -0.93 -24.44 9.36
C MET A 134 -0.25 -24.57 7.98
N ARG A 135 0.56 -23.58 7.57
CA ARG A 135 1.34 -23.66 6.32
C ARG A 135 2.47 -24.67 6.37
N ILE A 136 3.11 -24.82 7.54
CA ILE A 136 4.11 -25.87 7.79
C ILE A 136 3.47 -27.25 7.61
N ASP A 137 2.35 -27.50 8.29
CA ASP A 137 1.62 -28.78 8.24
C ASP A 137 1.21 -29.11 6.79
N GLN A 138 0.64 -28.13 6.07
CA GLN A 138 0.27 -28.29 4.65
C GLN A 138 1.47 -28.65 3.76
N MET A 139 2.63 -28.03 4.00
CA MET A 139 3.83 -28.28 3.21
C MET A 139 4.46 -29.64 3.54
N GLU A 140 4.41 -30.06 4.81
CA GLU A 140 4.83 -31.40 5.23
C GLU A 140 3.94 -32.48 4.59
N ASP A 141 2.62 -32.29 4.61
CA ASP A 141 1.67 -33.21 3.98
C ASP A 141 1.92 -33.34 2.46
N LEU A 142 2.16 -32.23 1.76
CA LEU A 142 2.51 -32.23 0.33
C LEU A 142 3.81 -33.00 0.05
N LEU A 143 4.84 -32.79 0.88
CA LEU A 143 6.10 -33.53 0.76
C LEU A 143 5.94 -35.03 1.04
N GLN A 144 5.06 -35.39 1.97
CA GLN A 144 4.80 -36.79 2.36
C GLN A 144 3.90 -37.54 1.37
N SER A 145 2.91 -36.86 0.78
CA SER A 145 1.99 -37.43 -0.22
C SER A 145 2.70 -37.90 -1.49
N GLY A 146 3.90 -37.36 -1.76
CA GLY A 146 4.67 -37.65 -2.97
C GLY A 146 4.18 -36.89 -4.20
N GLU A 147 3.22 -35.98 -4.06
CA GLU A 147 2.69 -35.12 -5.12
C GLU A 147 3.75 -34.09 -5.62
N VAL A 148 4.75 -33.78 -4.79
CA VAL A 148 5.86 -32.89 -5.17
C VAL A 148 6.86 -33.62 -6.08
N PRO A 149 7.07 -33.13 -7.33
CA PRO A 149 8.04 -33.69 -8.25
C PRO A 149 9.44 -33.74 -7.64
N PRO A 150 10.23 -34.80 -7.89
CA PRO A 150 11.56 -34.97 -7.29
C PRO A 150 12.48 -33.76 -7.45
N GLU A 151 12.42 -33.08 -8.58
CA GLU A 151 13.20 -31.88 -8.91
C GLU A 151 12.79 -30.64 -8.10
N GLN A 152 11.57 -30.60 -7.56
CA GLN A 152 11.05 -29.50 -6.74
C GLN A 152 11.14 -29.79 -5.23
N ARG A 153 11.36 -31.04 -4.82
CA ARG A 153 11.39 -31.41 -3.40
C ARG A 153 12.42 -30.63 -2.58
N ALA A 154 13.60 -30.39 -3.14
CA ALA A 154 14.64 -29.62 -2.46
C ALA A 154 14.20 -28.16 -2.22
N GLU A 155 13.43 -27.58 -3.15
CA GLU A 155 12.87 -26.24 -3.00
C GLU A 155 11.81 -26.21 -1.89
N PHE A 156 10.86 -27.14 -1.91
CA PHE A 156 9.82 -27.25 -0.87
C PHE A 156 10.44 -27.49 0.52
N GLN A 157 11.48 -28.33 0.62
CA GLN A 157 12.20 -28.53 1.89
C GLN A 157 12.89 -27.25 2.39
N ASN A 158 13.45 -26.45 1.48
CA ASN A 158 14.04 -25.15 1.84
C ASN A 158 12.95 -24.17 2.31
N GLN A 159 11.82 -24.10 1.60
CA GLN A 159 10.68 -23.27 2.01
C GLN A 159 10.13 -23.69 3.39
N LEU A 160 10.05 -24.99 3.67
CA LEU A 160 9.63 -25.53 4.97
C LEU A 160 10.61 -25.10 6.09
N ALA A 161 11.91 -25.20 5.84
CA ALA A 161 12.93 -24.75 6.78
C ALA A 161 12.84 -23.23 7.03
N GLN A 162 12.61 -22.43 5.98
CA GLN A 162 12.39 -20.99 6.10
C GLN A 162 11.14 -20.68 6.92
N LEU A 163 10.01 -21.33 6.65
CA LEU A 163 8.77 -21.14 7.41
C LEU A 163 8.94 -21.50 8.89
N THR A 164 9.65 -22.59 9.18
CA THR A 164 9.96 -23.01 10.55
C THR A 164 10.82 -21.97 11.27
N ALA A 165 11.86 -21.46 10.61
CA ALA A 165 12.69 -20.39 11.15
C ALA A 165 11.89 -19.10 11.37
N THR A 166 11.04 -18.72 10.42
CA THR A 166 10.15 -17.55 10.54
C THR A 166 9.19 -17.71 11.71
N LYS A 167 8.60 -18.90 11.92
CA LYS A 167 7.74 -19.16 13.07
C LYS A 167 8.47 -18.87 14.39
N GLN A 168 9.69 -19.38 14.52
CA GLN A 168 10.50 -19.20 15.72
C GLN A 168 10.85 -17.71 15.93
N GLN A 169 11.29 -17.02 14.88
CA GLN A 169 11.57 -15.58 14.92
C GLN A 169 10.36 -14.76 15.34
N VAL A 170 9.15 -15.10 14.85
CA VAL A 170 7.93 -14.42 15.25
C VAL A 170 7.61 -14.67 16.73
N ILE A 171 7.75 -15.90 17.22
CA ILE A 171 7.51 -16.22 18.64
C ILE A 171 8.45 -15.40 19.53
N GLU A 172 9.73 -15.35 19.17
CA GLU A 172 10.75 -14.57 19.89
C GLU A 172 10.46 -13.07 19.85
N ALA A 173 10.13 -12.52 18.68
CA ALA A 173 9.79 -11.10 18.54
C ALA A 173 8.51 -10.72 19.31
N LYS A 174 7.51 -11.61 19.38
CA LYS A 174 6.31 -11.40 20.20
C LYS A 174 6.62 -11.46 21.70
N ALA A 175 7.49 -12.37 22.13
CA ALA A 175 7.95 -12.43 23.51
C ALA A 175 8.74 -11.16 23.88
N GLN A 176 9.61 -10.69 22.99
CA GLN A 176 10.35 -9.44 23.15
C GLN A 176 9.39 -8.24 23.26
N LEU A 177 8.34 -8.17 22.44
CA LEU A 177 7.33 -7.12 22.55
C LEU A 177 6.65 -7.13 23.93
N GLN A 178 6.29 -8.31 24.46
CA GLN A 178 5.70 -8.43 25.78
C GLN A 178 6.67 -7.99 26.89
N GLU A 179 7.95 -8.36 26.78
CA GLU A 179 8.98 -7.94 27.73
C GLU A 179 9.21 -6.42 27.70
N LEU A 180 9.34 -5.82 26.51
CA LEU A 180 9.46 -4.36 26.36
C LEU A 180 8.28 -3.62 26.99
N LYS A 181 7.06 -4.14 26.80
CA LYS A 181 5.84 -3.58 27.40
C LYS A 181 5.79 -3.74 28.92
N ALA A 182 6.33 -4.83 29.47
CA ALA A 182 6.41 -4.99 30.92
C ALA A 182 7.46 -4.02 31.52
N ASN A 183 8.59 -3.87 30.86
CA ASN A 183 9.71 -3.06 31.34
C ASN A 183 9.43 -1.56 31.26
N ILE A 184 8.72 -1.09 30.24
CA ILE A 184 8.40 0.34 30.11
C ILE A 184 7.52 0.86 31.26
N ASP A 185 6.64 -0.01 31.78
CA ASP A 185 5.74 0.28 32.90
C ASP A 185 6.42 0.06 34.27
N ASP A 186 7.63 -0.52 34.31
CA ASP A 186 8.38 -0.74 35.54
C ASP A 186 8.99 0.58 36.06
N PRO A 187 8.68 0.99 37.31
CA PRO A 187 9.28 2.17 37.93
C PRO A 187 10.80 2.08 38.12
N ALA A 188 11.41 0.88 38.04
CA ALA A 188 12.86 0.68 38.09
C ALA A 188 13.57 0.96 36.76
N THR A 189 12.82 1.08 35.66
CA THR A 189 13.38 1.33 34.33
C THR A 189 13.83 2.79 34.16
N PRO A 190 15.09 3.04 33.77
CA PRO A 190 15.60 4.40 33.59
C PRO A 190 14.77 5.21 32.59
N GLU A 191 14.39 6.45 32.94
CA GLU A 191 13.63 7.35 32.06
C GLU A 191 14.32 7.61 30.72
N GLU A 192 15.65 7.57 30.68
CA GLU A 192 16.48 7.77 29.48
C GLU A 192 16.33 6.63 28.46
N GLU A 193 15.97 5.43 28.90
CA GLU A 193 15.80 4.24 28.04
C GLU A 193 14.36 4.13 27.50
N LYS A 194 13.38 4.75 28.19
CA LYS A 194 11.96 4.67 27.84
C LYS A 194 11.65 5.13 26.40
N PRO A 195 12.21 6.24 25.87
CA PRO A 195 11.94 6.65 24.50
C PRO A 195 12.37 5.60 23.45
N GLN A 196 13.51 4.95 23.68
CA GLN A 196 14.00 3.90 22.77
C GLN A 196 13.11 2.66 22.84
N MET A 197 12.70 2.24 24.03
CA MET A 197 11.75 1.14 24.20
C MET A 197 10.39 1.46 23.59
N GLN A 198 9.87 2.68 23.75
CA GLN A 198 8.63 3.12 23.11
C GLN A 198 8.69 3.00 21.60
N MET A 199 9.80 3.43 20.99
CA MET A 199 10.01 3.31 19.55
C MET A 199 10.00 1.84 19.10
N MET A 200 10.69 0.96 19.82
CA MET A 200 10.72 -0.48 19.51
C MET A 200 9.35 -1.13 19.67
N ILE A 201 8.61 -0.79 20.74
CA ILE A 201 7.23 -1.25 20.96
C ILE A 201 6.35 -0.83 19.79
N GLN A 202 6.38 0.45 19.40
CA GLN A 202 5.58 0.95 18.27
C GLN A 202 5.88 0.22 16.97
N GLN A 203 7.16 0.00 16.64
CA GLN A 203 7.55 -0.74 15.43
C GLN A 203 7.03 -2.19 15.45
N LEU A 204 7.19 -2.91 16.56
CA LEU A 204 6.71 -4.28 16.69
C LEU A 204 5.18 -4.36 16.73
N GLU A 205 4.50 -3.38 17.33
CA GLU A 205 3.04 -3.28 17.31
C GLU A 205 2.49 -3.01 15.92
N GLN A 206 3.13 -2.16 15.12
CA GLN A 206 2.74 -1.95 13.73
C GLN A 206 2.88 -3.22 12.89
N VAL A 207 3.85 -4.09 13.20
CA VAL A 207 4.04 -5.37 12.49
C VAL A 207 3.01 -6.42 12.94
N PHE A 208 2.76 -6.56 14.24
CA PHE A 208 1.94 -7.66 14.77
C PHE A 208 0.48 -7.29 15.00
N ASN A 209 0.16 -6.00 15.11
CA ASN A 209 -1.18 -5.49 15.34
C ASN A 209 -1.46 -4.20 14.55
N PRO A 210 -1.21 -4.17 13.22
CA PRO A 210 -1.55 -3.00 12.40
C PRO A 210 -3.05 -2.70 12.40
N GLY A 211 -3.89 -3.69 12.71
CA GLY A 211 -5.34 -3.54 12.81
C GLY A 211 -5.84 -2.78 14.04
N ALA A 212 -4.97 -2.42 14.99
CA ALA A 212 -5.36 -1.79 16.25
C ALA A 212 -6.07 -0.43 16.06
N GLN A 213 -5.70 0.29 15.00
CA GLN A 213 -6.24 1.61 14.69
C GLN A 213 -6.51 1.71 13.19
N LEU A 214 -7.68 2.23 12.83
CA LEU A 214 -7.96 2.56 11.44
C LEU A 214 -7.06 3.73 11.01
N PRO A 215 -6.67 3.78 9.72
CA PRO A 215 -5.99 4.95 9.18
C PRO A 215 -6.83 6.21 9.36
N GLU A 216 -6.16 7.34 9.56
CA GLU A 216 -6.83 8.64 9.61
C GLU A 216 -7.66 8.88 8.34
N GLY A 217 -8.86 9.43 8.51
CA GLY A 217 -9.78 9.69 7.41
C GLY A 217 -10.53 8.46 6.87
N ILE A 218 -10.39 7.28 7.48
CA ILE A 218 -11.12 6.06 7.09
C ILE A 218 -11.98 5.54 8.24
N THR A 219 -13.28 5.42 7.99
CA THR A 219 -14.22 4.77 8.92
C THR A 219 -14.33 3.27 8.67
N GLN A 220 -14.80 2.53 9.68
CA GLN A 220 -15.04 1.09 9.57
C GLN A 220 -16.04 0.76 8.44
N SER A 221 -17.10 1.56 8.29
CA SER A 221 -18.09 1.38 7.22
C SER A 221 -17.50 1.59 5.83
N GLU A 222 -16.61 2.57 5.66
CA GLU A 222 -15.92 2.80 4.40
C GLU A 222 -14.96 1.65 4.08
N LEU A 223 -14.26 1.13 5.09
CA LEU A 223 -13.39 -0.03 4.94
C LEU A 223 -14.17 -1.27 4.47
N GLU A 224 -15.37 -1.51 5.00
CA GLU A 224 -16.24 -2.61 4.58
C GLU A 224 -16.66 -2.48 3.12
N VAL A 225 -17.07 -1.27 2.69
CA VAL A 225 -17.42 -0.99 1.29
C VAL A 225 -16.21 -1.19 0.37
N LEU A 226 -15.04 -0.70 0.77
CA LEU A 226 -13.79 -0.85 0.01
C LEU A 226 -13.40 -2.33 -0.10
N ASN A 227 -13.45 -3.08 1.00
CA ASN A 227 -13.14 -4.50 1.00
C ASN A 227 -14.10 -5.29 0.09
N ALA A 228 -15.40 -4.98 0.14
CA ALA A 228 -16.41 -5.62 -0.71
C ALA A 228 -16.19 -5.35 -2.22
N ASN A 229 -15.60 -4.21 -2.58
CA ASN A 229 -15.34 -3.83 -3.97
C ASN A 229 -13.88 -4.01 -4.41
N MET A 230 -12.99 -4.47 -3.52
CA MET A 230 -11.54 -4.44 -3.74
C MET A 230 -11.10 -5.16 -5.01
N GLN A 231 -11.74 -6.29 -5.34
CA GLN A 231 -11.42 -7.02 -6.58
C GLN A 231 -11.74 -6.20 -7.84
N ARG A 232 -12.85 -5.47 -7.85
CA ARG A 232 -13.24 -4.61 -8.97
C ARG A 232 -12.26 -3.44 -9.10
N ILE A 233 -11.93 -2.83 -7.98
CA ILE A 233 -10.96 -1.73 -7.91
C ILE A 233 -9.60 -2.19 -8.43
N ILE A 234 -9.06 -3.31 -7.92
CA ILE A 234 -7.78 -3.86 -8.38
C ILE A 234 -7.80 -4.16 -9.87
N ALA A 235 -8.85 -4.82 -10.38
CA ALA A 235 -8.96 -5.12 -11.80
C ALA A 235 -8.92 -3.85 -12.67
N THR A 236 -9.56 -2.77 -12.21
CA THR A 236 -9.49 -1.46 -12.87
C THR A 236 -8.07 -0.87 -12.79
N LEU A 237 -7.41 -0.88 -11.63
CA LEU A 237 -6.06 -0.31 -11.48
C LEU A 237 -5.00 -1.09 -12.28
N GLU A 238 -5.08 -2.43 -12.30
CA GLU A 238 -4.14 -3.29 -13.00
C GLU A 238 -4.21 -3.14 -14.52
N GLN A 239 -5.41 -2.91 -15.07
CA GLN A 239 -5.60 -2.72 -16.51
C GLN A 239 -4.80 -1.53 -17.07
N TYR A 240 -4.58 -0.50 -16.25
CA TYR A 240 -3.88 0.73 -16.65
C TYR A 240 -2.55 0.90 -15.94
N SER A 241 -2.10 -0.08 -15.16
CA SER A 241 -0.75 -0.11 -14.63
C SER A 241 0.24 -0.34 -15.79
N PRO A 242 1.35 0.42 -15.88
CA PRO A 242 2.35 0.18 -16.90
C PRO A 242 2.84 -1.27 -16.80
N GLN A 243 2.76 -2.04 -17.89
CA GLN A 243 3.26 -3.41 -17.91
C GLN A 243 4.74 -3.38 -17.54
N GLN A 244 5.13 -4.14 -16.51
CA GLN A 244 6.54 -4.35 -16.21
C GLN A 244 7.24 -4.82 -17.50
N PRO A 245 8.37 -4.22 -17.91
CA PRO A 245 9.16 -4.80 -18.99
C PRO A 245 9.47 -6.25 -18.62
N PRO A 246 9.39 -7.21 -19.57
CA PRO A 246 9.68 -8.60 -19.28
C PRO A 246 11.03 -8.68 -18.59
N SER A 247 11.06 -9.34 -17.43
CA SER A 247 12.28 -9.52 -16.65
C SER A 247 13.35 -10.08 -17.58
N MET A 248 14.42 -9.31 -17.83
CA MET A 248 15.53 -9.81 -18.65
C MET A 248 16.03 -11.13 -18.06
N PRO A 249 16.32 -12.14 -18.89
CA PRO A 249 16.87 -13.39 -18.40
C PRO A 249 18.11 -13.10 -17.56
N GLN A 250 18.16 -13.63 -16.34
CA GLN A 250 19.37 -13.54 -15.52
C GLN A 250 20.55 -14.05 -16.34
N PRO A 251 21.70 -13.34 -16.34
CA PRO A 251 22.88 -13.85 -17.01
C PRO A 251 23.23 -15.18 -16.35
N THR A 252 23.15 -16.25 -17.13
CA THR A 252 23.72 -17.55 -16.76
C THR A 252 25.17 -17.29 -16.40
N ALA A 253 25.54 -17.56 -15.16
CA ALA A 253 26.92 -17.50 -14.72
C ALA A 253 27.74 -18.46 -15.60
N SER A 254 28.47 -17.90 -16.56
CA SER A 254 29.47 -18.66 -17.31
C SER A 254 30.63 -18.97 -16.37
N SER A 255 31.03 -20.24 -16.43
CA SER A 255 32.03 -20.94 -15.62
C SER A 255 33.43 -20.31 -15.64
#